data_AF-A0A535B882-F1
#
_entry.id   AF-A0A535B882-F1
#
_cell.length_a   1.000
_cell.length_b   1.000
_cell.length_c   1.000
_cell.angle_alpha   90.00
_cell.angle_beta   90.00
_cell.angle_gamma   90.00
#
_symmetry.space_group_name_H-M   'P 1'
#
loop_
_entity.id
_entity.type
_entity.pdbx_description
1 polymer ?
#
loop_
_entity_poly.entity_id
_entity_poly.type
_entity_poly.pdbx_seq_one_letter_code
_entity_poly.pdbx_strand_id
1 'polypeptide(L)' 'GAGIRVLYDDRDETPGVKFNDADLLGMPLRVTVSPRNLDKGVIELKGRTEEEGRTAPISEAAGAIGEALSSADE' A
#
# COMPACT_ATOMS: atom_id res chain seq x y z
N GLY A 1 -6.01 -7.21 15.93
CA GLY A 1 -5.52 -6.51 14.72
C GLY A 1 -4.02 -6.39 14.79
N ALA A 2 -3.33 -6.24 13.66
CA ALA A 2 -1.86 -6.27 13.55
C ALA A 2 -1.13 -5.01 14.08
N GLY A 3 -1.81 -4.12 14.83
CA GLY A 3 -1.19 -2.90 15.38
C GLY A 3 -0.88 -1.78 14.37
N ILE A 4 -1.22 -1.97 13.09
CA ILE A 4 -0.96 -1.00 12.01
C ILE A 4 -2.08 0.05 11.96
N ARG A 5 -1.70 1.32 11.84
CA ARG A 5 -2.62 2.42 11.56
C ARG A 5 -2.82 2.55 10.06
N VAL A 6 -4.07 2.59 9.62
CA VAL A 6 -4.45 2.60 8.21
C VAL A 6 -5.29 3.83 7.92
N LEU A 7 -4.90 4.58 6.89
CA LEU A 7 -5.77 5.54 6.22
C LEU A 7 -6.38 4.84 4.99
N TYR A 8 -7.69 4.61 5.02
CA TYR A 8 -8.41 4.03 3.90
C TYR A 8 -8.99 5.15 3.04
N ASP A 9 -8.53 5.26 1.79
CA ASP A 9 -8.96 6.30 0.85
C ASP A 9 -9.97 5.73 -0.17
N ASP A 10 -11.25 5.81 0.16
CA ASP A 10 -12.39 5.38 -0.65
C ASP A 10 -13.04 6.50 -1.46
N ARG A 11 -12.41 7.69 -1.52
CA ARG A 11 -12.93 8.83 -2.28
C ARG A 11 -13.15 8.49 -3.76
N ASP A 12 -14.13 9.11 -4.40
CA ASP A 12 -14.35 8.97 -5.85
C ASP A 12 -13.39 9.88 -6.64
N GLU A 13 -12.11 9.51 -6.60
CA GLU A 13 -11.00 10.26 -7.21
C GLU A 13 -10.07 9.32 -7.98
N THR A 14 -9.33 9.88 -8.93
CA THR A 14 -8.39 9.08 -9.73
C THR A 14 -7.23 8.54 -8.88
N PRO A 15 -6.63 7.39 -9.23
CA PRO A 15 -5.49 6.84 -8.49
C PRO A 15 -4.34 7.84 -8.34
N GLY A 16 -4.05 8.62 -9.39
CA GLY A 16 -2.99 9.64 -9.36
C GLY A 16 -3.19 10.71 -8.29
N VAL A 17 -4.43 11.18 -8.09
CA VAL A 17 -4.76 12.16 -7.04
C VAL A 17 -4.56 11.54 -5.66
N LYS A 18 -5.08 10.34 -5.43
CA LYS A 18 -4.91 9.62 -4.15
C LYS A 18 -3.45 9.34 -3.83
N PHE A 19 -2.67 8.99 -4.84
CA PHE A 19 -1.24 8.72 -4.71
C PHE A 19 -0.48 9.97 -4.29
N ASN A 20 -0.73 11.09 -4.96
CA ASN A 20 -0.13 12.37 -4.61
C ASN A 20 -0.50 12.80 -3.18
N ASP A 21 -1.77 12.64 -2.78
CA ASP A 21 -2.20 12.98 -1.42
C ASP A 21 -1.52 12.09 -0.37
N ALA A 22 -1.39 10.78 -0.61
CA ALA A 22 -0.67 9.88 0.28
C ALA A 22 0.81 10.27 0.44
N ASP A 23 1.46 10.69 -0.65
CA ASP A 23 2.85 11.14 -0.65
C ASP A 23 3.02 12.47 0.12
N LEU A 24 2.07 13.42 -0.06
CA LEU A 24 2.03 14.69 0.65
C LEU A 24 1.77 14.52 2.15
N LEU A 25 0.90 13.59 2.53
CA LEU A 25 0.63 13.22 3.92
C LEU A 25 1.78 12.43 4.56
N GLY A 26 2.77 12.04 3.77
CA GLY A 26 3.95 11.33 4.24
C GLY A 26 3.66 9.90 4.67
N MET A 27 2.72 9.23 4.02
CA MET A 27 2.45 7.81 4.27
C MET A 27 3.73 6.99 3.99
N PRO A 28 4.23 6.19 4.95
CA PRO A 28 5.48 5.45 4.77
C PRO A 28 5.33 4.33 3.74
N LEU A 29 4.12 3.78 3.63
CA LEU A 29 3.78 2.68 2.73
C LEU A 29 2.41 2.92 2.11
N ARG A 30 2.30 2.68 0.80
CA ARG A 30 1.04 2.66 0.07
C ARG A 30 0.66 1.23 -0.30
N VAL A 31 -0.60 0.88 -0.08
CA VAL A 31 -1.18 -0.41 -0.46
C VAL A 31 -2.27 -0.17 -1.51
N THR A 32 -2.05 -0.65 -2.73
CA THR A 32 -3.01 -0.49 -3.83
C THR A 32 -3.82 -1.77 -4.04
N VAL A 33 -5.14 -1.66 -3.88
CA VAL A 33 -6.10 -2.71 -4.24
C VAL A 33 -6.86 -2.26 -5.49
N SER A 34 -6.74 -3.02 -6.57
CA SER A 34 -7.39 -2.73 -7.86
C SER A 34 -8.02 -3.99 -8.43
N PRO A 35 -9.04 -3.87 -9.32
CA PRO A 35 -9.65 -5.04 -9.97
C PRO A 35 -8.60 -5.95 -10.61
N ARG A 36 -7.63 -5.38 -11.33
CA ARG A 36 -6.53 -6.12 -11.97
C ARG A 36 -5.66 -6.92 -10.99
N ASN A 37 -5.45 -6.39 -9.79
CA ASN A 37 -4.66 -7.06 -8.76
C ASN A 37 -5.49 -8.15 -8.07
N LEU A 38 -6.78 -7.89 -7.85
CA LEU A 38 -7.72 -8.86 -7.30
C LEU A 38 -7.91 -10.07 -8.22
N ASP A 39 -7.98 -9.87 -9.54
CA ASP A 39 -8.05 -10.97 -10.53
C ASP A 39 -6.83 -11.91 -10.46
N LYS A 40 -5.69 -11.39 -9.98
CA LYS A 40 -4.45 -12.14 -9.79
C LYS A 40 -4.27 -12.65 -8.35
N GLY A 41 -5.19 -12.33 -7.44
CA GLY A 41 -5.09 -12.68 -6.03
C GLY A 41 -4.00 -11.94 -5.26
N VAL A 42 -3.58 -10.76 -5.71
CA VAL A 42 -2.48 -9.98 -5.12
C VAL A 42 -2.90 -8.58 -4.69
N ILE A 43 -2.08 -7.96 -3.83
CA ILE A 43 -2.05 -6.53 -3.57
C ILE A 43 -0.72 -5.95 -4.08
N GLU A 44 -0.68 -4.65 -4.33
CA GLU A 44 0.57 -3.93 -4.59
C GLU A 44 0.98 -3.12 -3.36
N LEU A 45 2.26 -3.19 -3.03
CA LEU A 45 2.91 -2.49 -1.93
C LEU A 45 3.98 -1.58 -2.54
N LYS A 46 3.97 -0.30 -2.18
CA LYS A 46 5.01 0.65 -2.59
C LYS A 46 5.40 1.53 -1.42
N GLY A 47 6.64 1.41 -0.98
CA GLY A 47 7.26 2.29 0.00
C GLY A 47 7.45 3.69 -0.57
N ARG A 48 7.44 4.69 0.31
CA ARG A 48 7.55 6.10 -0.08
C ARG A 48 8.85 6.43 -0.83
N THR A 49 9.94 5.79 -0.45
CA THR A 49 11.29 5.98 -1.02
C THR A 49 11.58 5.01 -2.17
N GLU A 50 10.70 4.04 -2.43
CA GLU A 50 10.91 3.04 -3.48
C GLU A 50 10.50 3.61 -4.85
N GLU A 51 11.33 3.38 -5.87
CA GLU A 51 11.00 3.75 -7.24
C GLU A 51 9.89 2.84 -7.81
N GLU A 52 9.98 1.55 -7.52
CA GLU A 52 9.06 0.51 -7.99
C GLU A 52 8.26 -0.11 -6.84
N GLY A 53 7.02 -0.52 -7.14
CA GLY A 53 6.21 -1.29 -6.20
C GLY A 53 6.43 -2.79 -6.36
N ARG A 54 6.18 -3.54 -5.29
CA ARG A 54 6.17 -5.01 -5.29
C ARG A 54 4.75 -5.54 -5.08
N THR A 55 4.52 -6.79 -5.45
CA THR A 55 3.22 -7.44 -5.21
C THR A 55 3.34 -8.54 -4.16
N ALA A 56 2.26 -8.74 -3.41
CA ALA A 56 2.14 -9.80 -2.42
C ALA A 56 0.77 -10.49 -2.53
N PRO A 57 0.66 -11.79 -2.27
CA PRO A 57 -0.64 -12.47 -2.21
C PRO A 57 -1.57 -11.82 -1.17
N ILE A 58 -2.87 -11.73 -1.48
CA ILE A 58 -3.87 -11.20 -0.54
C ILE A 58 -3.89 -12.01 0.76
N SER A 59 -3.65 -13.33 0.67
CA SER A 59 -3.56 -14.24 1.82
C SER A 59 -2.45 -13.88 2.80
N GLU A 60 -1.42 -13.16 2.35
CA GLU A 60 -0.23 -12.80 3.12
C GLU A 60 -0.15 -11.30 3.43
N ALA A 61 -1.19 -10.53 3.06
CA ALA A 61 -1.20 -9.07 3.10
C ALA A 61 -0.74 -8.49 4.45
N ALA A 62 -1.27 -9.00 5.57
CA ALA A 62 -0.92 -8.48 6.90
C ALA A 62 0.56 -8.65 7.24
N GLY A 63 1.16 -9.80 6.87
CA GLY A 63 2.59 -10.06 7.08
C GLY A 63 3.45 -9.17 6.20
N ALA A 64 3.16 -9.16 4.90
CA ALA A 64 3.89 -8.37 3.92
C ALA A 64 3.86 -6.85 4.21
N ILE A 65 2.73 -6.34 4.70
CA ILE A 65 2.60 -4.94 5.13
C ILE A 65 3.46 -4.68 6.38
N GLY A 66 3.45 -5.59 7.35
CA GLY A 66 4.26 -5.47 8.57
C GLY A 66 5.77 -5.47 8.27
N GLU A 67 6.21 -6.34 7.37
CA GLU A 67 7.61 -6.38 6.91
C GLU A 67 7.97 -5.10 6.15
N ALA A 68 7.11 -4.65 5.22
CA ALA A 68 7.35 -3.44 4.44
C ALA A 68 7.43 -2.17 5.31
N LEU A 69 6.61 -2.07 6.35
CA LEU A 69 6.66 -0.94 7.28
C LEU A 69 7.93 -0.97 8.14
N SER A 70 8.36 -2.15 8.60
CA SER A 70 9.56 -2.28 9.43
C SER A 70 10.82 -1.85 8.69
N SER A 71 10.90 -2.08 7.38
CA SER A 71 12.03 -1.61 6.54
C SER A 71 11.99 -0.12 6.18
N ALA A 72 10.87 0.58 6.44
CA ALA A 72 10.72 2.01 6.14
C ALA A 72 11.12 2.91 7.33
N ASP A 73 11.26 2.33 8.54
CA ASP A 73 11.75 3.01 9.74
C ASP A 73 13.30 2.99 9.85
N GLU A 74 14.00 2.25 8.98
CA GLU A 74 15.47 2.18 8.90
C GLU A 74 16.10 3.23 7.96
#